data_AF-X1LE99-F1
#
_entry.id   AF-X1LE99-F1
#
_cell.length_a   1.000
_cell.length_b   1.000
_cell.length_c   1.000
_cell.angle_alpha   90.00
_cell.angle_beta   90.00
_cell.angle_gamma   90.00
#
_symmetry.space_group_name_H-M   'P 1'
#
loop_
_entity.id
_entity.type
_entity.pdbx_description
1 polymer ?
#
loop_
_entity_poly.entity_id
_entity_poly.type
_entity_poly.pdbx_seq_one_letter_code
_entity_poly.pdbx_strand_id
1 'polypeptide(L)' 'MSVIITILIFLAVLAVLILAHELGHFATAKAFGVRVDEFGLGFPPRLISVTRGET' A
#
# COMPACT_ATOMS: atom_id res chain seq x y z
N MET A 1 4.59 -19.52 20.21
CA MET A 1 5.04 -18.73 19.04
C MET A 1 6.06 -17.72 19.53
N SER A 2 7.23 -17.59 18.92
CA SER A 2 8.15 -16.52 19.31
C SER A 2 7.62 -15.17 18.82
N VAL A 3 7.88 -14.10 19.58
CA VAL A 3 7.44 -12.73 19.21
C VAL A 3 7.94 -12.36 17.82
N ILE A 4 9.17 -12.76 17.48
CA ILE A 4 9.77 -12.54 16.15
C ILE A 4 8.92 -13.20 15.05
N ILE A 5 8.53 -14.46 15.23
CA ILE A 5 7.71 -15.18 14.24
C ILE A 5 6.34 -14.50 14.10
N THR A 6 5.72 -14.08 15.21
CA THR A 6 4.44 -13.35 15.16
C THR A 6 4.54 -12.06 14.36
N ILE A 7 5.59 -11.26 14.56
CA ILE A 7 5.82 -10.02 13.81
C ILE A 7 6.01 -10.30 12.32
N LEU A 8 6.79 -11.33 11.96
CA LEU A 8 7.00 -11.70 10.56
C LEU A 8 5.70 -12.12 9.87
N ILE A 9 4.88 -12.94 10.54
CA ILE A 9 3.57 -13.35 10.00
C ILE A 9 2.65 -12.14 9.84
N PHE A 10 2.62 -11.24 10.83
CA PHE A 10 1.81 -10.02 10.76
C PHE A 10 2.20 -9.16 9.54
N LEU A 11 3.48 -8.91 9.33
CA LEU A 11 3.96 -8.12 8.18
C LEU A 11 3.65 -8.81 6.85
N ALA A 12 3.81 -10.13 6.77
CA ALA A 12 3.50 -10.89 5.56
C ALA A 12 2.01 -10.81 5.21
N VAL A 13 1.12 -11.01 6.19
CA VAL A 13 -0.34 -10.89 5.98
C VAL A 13 -0.72 -9.47 5.59
N LEU A 14 -0.14 -8.45 6.25
CA LEU A 14 -0.42 -7.05 5.94
C LEU A 14 0.01 -6.69 4.51
N ALA A 15 1.19 -7.15 4.07
CA ALA A 15 1.66 -6.93 2.71
C ALA A 15 0.73 -7.55 1.66
N VAL A 16 0.29 -8.80 1.87
CA VAL A 16 -0.65 -9.48 0.99
C VAL A 16 -2.01 -8.78 0.96
N LEU A 17 -2.49 -8.32 2.12
CA LEU A 17 -3.77 -7.63 2.24
C LEU A 17 -3.77 -6.30 1.48
N ILE A 18 -2.70 -5.49 1.64
CA ILE A 18 -2.55 -4.23 0.90
C ILE A 18 -2.48 -4.51 -0.60
N LEU A 19 -1.71 -5.51 -1.03
CA LEU A 19 -1.60 -5.86 -2.44
C LEU A 19 -2.95 -6.29 -3.02
N ALA A 20 -3.72 -7.12 -2.31
CA ALA A 20 -5.06 -7.52 -2.72
C ALA A 20 -6.04 -6.32 -2.77
N HIS A 21 -5.91 -5.36 -1.85
CA HIS A 21 -6.74 -4.16 -1.81
C HIS A 21 -6.52 -3.26 -3.02
N GLU A 22 -5.26 -2.92 -3.32
CA GLU A 22 -4.89 -2.08 -4.47
C GLU A 22 -5.26 -2.75 -5.80
N LEU A 23 -5.09 -4.08 -5.89
CA LEU A 23 -5.56 -4.85 -7.05
C LEU A 23 -7.08 -4.75 -7.24
N GLY A 24 -7.86 -4.70 -6.16
CA GLY A 24 -9.29 -4.45 -6.20
C GLY A 24 -9.61 -3.10 -6.83
N HIS A 25 -8.96 -2.02 -6.37
CA HIS A 25 -9.10 -0.69 -6.95
C HIS A 25 -8.74 -0.66 -8.44
N PHE A 26 -7.61 -1.27 -8.81
CA PHE A 26 -7.17 -1.34 -10.19
C PHE A 26 -8.14 -2.11 -11.08
N ALA A 27 -8.62 -3.27 -10.62
CA ALA A 27 -9.59 -4.08 -11.34
C ALA A 27 -10.91 -3.33 -11.54
N THR A 28 -11.39 -2.64 -10.51
CA THR A 28 -12.59 -1.79 -10.59
C THR A 28 -12.36 -0.63 -11.55
N ALA A 29 -11.27 0.13 -11.42
CA ALA A 29 -10.96 1.24 -12.34
C ALA A 29 -10.94 0.77 -13.80
N LYS A 30 -10.30 -0.36 -14.08
CA LYS A 30 -10.26 -0.96 -15.42
C LYS A 30 -11.65 -1.39 -15.92
N ALA A 31 -12.47 -1.97 -15.04
CA ALA A 31 -13.84 -2.39 -15.39
C ALA A 31 -14.75 -1.20 -15.75
N PHE A 32 -14.53 -0.04 -15.14
CA PHE A 32 -15.30 1.19 -15.40
C PHE A 32 -14.64 2.12 -16.43
N GLY A 33 -13.56 1.70 -17.09
CA GLY A 33 -12.86 2.50 -18.10
C GLY A 33 -12.14 3.74 -17.53
N VAL A 34 -11.87 3.76 -16.23
CA VAL A 34 -11.12 4.82 -15.57
C VAL A 34 -9.64 4.64 -15.87
N ARG A 35 -9.00 5.69 -16.38
CA ARG A 35 -7.56 5.71 -16.63
C ARG A 35 -6.81 5.67 -15.29
N VAL A 36 -5.92 4.71 -15.13
CA VAL A 36 -5.01 4.59 -13.99
C VAL A 36 -3.62 5.05 -14.44
N ASP A 37 -3.14 6.17 -13.90
CA ASP A 37 -1.84 6.73 -14.31
C ASP A 37 -0.67 6.04 -13.60
N GLU A 38 -0.84 5.60 -12.34
CA GLU A 38 0.18 4.88 -11.57
C GLU A 38 -0.46 3.81 -10.68
N PHE A 39 0.18 2.63 -10.61
CA PHE A 39 -0.16 1.56 -9.66
C PHE A 39 0.90 1.52 -8.55
N GLY A 40 0.54 2.00 -7.37
CA GLY A 40 1.43 2.05 -6.21
C GLY A 40 1.23 0.84 -5.29
N LEU A 41 2.33 0.25 -4.81
CA LEU A 41 2.30 -0.78 -3.78
C LEU A 41 2.90 -0.21 -2.49
N GLY A 42 2.03 -0.02 -1.48
CA GLY A 42 2.43 0.52 -0.18
C GLY A 42 2.08 1.99 -0.01
N PHE A 43 2.97 2.74 0.63
CA PHE A 43 2.68 4.11 1.04
C PHE A 43 3.24 5.12 0.05
N PRO A 44 2.46 6.12 -0.40
CA PRO A 44 2.97 7.18 -1.25
C PRO A 44 4.08 7.95 -0.51
N PRO A 45 5.00 8.61 -1.22
CA PRO A 45 6.11 9.38 -0.63
C PRO A 45 5.64 10.46 0.36
N ARG A 46 4.35 10.84 0.32
CA ARG A 46 3.72 11.73 1.29
C ARG A 46 3.63 11.17 2.71
N LEU A 47 3.76 9.87 2.94
CA LEU A 47 3.83 9.33 4.31
C LEU A 47 5.13 9.75 5.03
N ILE A 48 6.16 10.11 4.27
CA ILE A 48 7.45 10.63 4.76
C ILE A 48 7.62 12.07 4.24
N SER A 49 6.55 12.87 4.20
CA SER A 49 6.72 14.32 4.01
C SER A 49 7.13 14.95 5.33
N VAL A 50 8.44 15.09 5.56
CA VAL A 50 8.95 15.94 6.63
C VAL A 50 8.93 17.38 6.13
N THR A 51 7.88 18.13 6.47
CA THR A 51 7.89 19.59 6.29
C THR A 51 8.87 20.17 7.31
N ARG A 52 10.12 20.42 6.89
CA ARG A 52 11.12 21.08 7.72
C ARG A 52 11.33 22.50 7.22
N GLY A 53 10.76 23.47 7.94
CA GLY A 53 10.97 24.89 7.74
C GLY A 53 10.02 25.50 6.71
N GLU A 54 9.32 26.55 7.13
CA GLU A 54 8.69 27.52 6.22
C GLU A 54 9.80 28.37 5.59
N THR A 55 10.31 27.95 4.43
CA THR A 55 10.93 28.84 3.43
C THR A 55 10.69 28.28 2.03
#